data_AF-A0A1F4TIC0-F1
#
_entry.id   AF-A0A1F4TIC0-F1
#
_cell.length_a   1.000
_cell.length_b   1.000
_cell.length_c   1.000
_cell.angle_alpha   90.00
_cell.angle_beta   90.00
_cell.angle_gamma   90.00
#
_symmetry.space_group_name_H-M   'P 1'
#
loop_
_entity.id
_entity.type
_entity.pdbx_description
1 polymer ?
#
loop_
_entity_poly.entity_id
_entity_poly.type
_entity_poly.pdbx_seq_one_letter_code
_entity_poly.pdbx_strand_id
1 'polypeptide(L)'
;MAGRGRRKAQIKLLNEIKTQLILQAERWGREGHYNSIFLEEMELDQCQNILGDLLSEKANLEYELHMLDSNKEELLIKLERLEAYINKARMVIRGHKKNINRSLEKMITDRDKLAMLKKRMSPENSISVLISSN
;
A
#
# COMPACT_ATOMS: atom_id res chain seq x y z
N MET A 1 5.25 -5.88 -28.55
CA MET A 1 5.79 -6.80 -27.51
C MET A 1 6.90 -6.20 -26.63
N ALA A 2 7.67 -5.18 -27.07
CA ALA A 2 8.81 -4.63 -26.32
C ALA A 2 8.49 -3.86 -25.00
N GLY A 3 7.26 -3.36 -24.81
CA GLY A 3 6.92 -2.51 -23.65
C GLY A 3 6.79 -3.25 -22.31
N ARG A 4 6.43 -4.54 -22.31
CA ARG A 4 6.24 -5.32 -21.06
C ARG A 4 7.54 -5.59 -20.32
N GLY A 5 8.63 -5.89 -21.04
CA GLY A 5 9.94 -6.14 -20.45
C GLY A 5 10.52 -4.90 -19.78
N ARG A 6 10.46 -3.75 -20.46
CA ARG A 6 10.92 -2.46 -19.92
C ARG A 6 10.16 -2.06 -18.66
N ARG A 7 8.83 -2.25 -18.62
CA ARG A 7 8.02 -1.97 -17.42
C ARG A 7 8.40 -2.86 -16.24
N LYS A 8 8.64 -4.16 -16.46
CA LYS A 8 9.09 -5.07 -15.40
C LYS A 8 10.46 -4.67 -14.85
N ALA A 9 11.40 -4.29 -15.72
CA ALA A 9 12.72 -3.82 -15.32
C ALA A 9 12.63 -2.53 -14.49
N GLN A 10 11.78 -1.58 -14.89
CA GLN A 10 11.54 -0.35 -14.14
C GLN A 10 10.97 -0.62 -12.75
N ILE A 11 9.98 -1.51 -12.64
CA ILE A 11 9.40 -1.89 -11.33
C ILE A 11 10.48 -2.53 -10.44
N LYS A 12 11.33 -3.39 -11.01
CA LYS A 12 12.43 -4.01 -10.25
C LYS A 12 13.42 -2.97 -9.75
N LEU A 13 13.79 -2.00 -10.59
CA LEU A 13 14.67 -0.90 -10.22
C LEU A 13 14.06 -0.04 -9.10
N LEU A 14 12.78 0.31 -9.20
CA LEU A 14 12.09 1.09 -8.17
C LEU A 14 12.04 0.34 -6.83
N ASN A 15 11.77 -0.97 -6.85
CA ASN A 15 11.75 -1.78 -5.63
C ASN A 15 13.14 -1.87 -4.98
N GLU A 16 14.20 -1.98 -5.80
CA GLU A 16 15.58 -1.96 -5.31
C GLU A 16 15.91 -0.62 -4.65
N ILE A 17 15.58 0.50 -5.30
CA ILE A 17 15.76 1.85 -4.74
C ILE A 17 14.98 2.00 -3.42
N LYS A 18 13.72 1.56 -3.39
CA LYS A 18 12.88 1.58 -2.17
C LYS A 18 13.55 0.81 -1.02
N THR A 19 14.07 -0.38 -1.32
CA THR A 19 14.79 -1.22 -0.33
C THR A 19 16.04 -0.51 0.20
N GLN A 20 16.85 0.07 -0.70
CA GLN A 20 18.07 0.77 -0.32
C GLN A 20 17.79 2.01 0.54
N LEU A 21 16.74 2.78 0.21
CA LEU A 21 16.33 3.95 1.00
C LEU A 21 15.88 3.57 2.41
N ILE A 22 15.13 2.47 2.55
CA ILE A 22 14.72 1.94 3.87
C ILE A 22 15.97 1.58 4.69
N LEU A 23 16.90 0.81 4.10
CA LEU A 23 18.15 0.41 4.77
C LEU A 23 19.00 1.62 5.18
N GLN A 24 19.05 2.67 4.35
CA GLN A 24 19.78 3.90 4.68
C GLN A 24 19.12 4.65 5.84
N ALA A 25 17.78 4.72 5.86
CA ALA A 25 17.05 5.37 6.96
C ALA A 25 17.26 4.64 8.29
N GLU A 26 17.27 3.31 8.30
CA GLU A 26 17.63 2.50 9.48
C GLU A 26 19.05 2.82 9.97
N ARG A 27 20.03 2.88 9.06
CA ARG A 27 21.43 3.24 9.39
C ARG A 27 21.59 4.65 9.95
N TRP A 28 20.68 5.57 9.62
CA TRP A 28 20.64 6.93 10.18
C TRP A 28 19.88 7.02 11.51
N GLY A 29 19.53 5.89 12.12
CA GLY A 29 18.82 5.85 13.40
C GLY A 29 17.33 6.15 13.29
N ARG A 30 16.76 6.15 12.08
CA ARG A 30 15.30 6.24 11.84
C ARG A 30 14.69 4.84 11.73
N GLU A 31 15.05 3.95 12.64
CA GLU A 31 14.49 2.60 12.71
C GLU A 31 12.97 2.66 12.88
N GLY A 32 12.24 1.84 12.10
CA GLY A 32 10.78 1.75 12.16
C GLY A 32 9.99 2.89 11.51
N HIS A 33 10.63 4.01 11.15
CA HIS A 33 9.95 5.15 10.51
C HIS A 33 9.54 4.90 9.06
N TYR A 34 10.29 4.08 8.33
CA TYR A 34 10.01 3.77 6.93
C TYR A 34 9.96 2.26 6.75
N ASN A 35 8.87 1.64 7.19
CA ASN A 35 8.60 0.24 6.88
C ASN A 35 7.75 0.13 5.59
N SER A 36 7.70 -1.05 4.99
CA SER A 36 6.97 -1.24 3.72
C SER A 36 5.47 -0.96 3.84
N ILE A 37 4.88 -1.13 5.03
CA ILE A 37 3.47 -0.82 5.28
C ILE A 37 3.27 0.68 5.33
N PHE A 38 4.12 1.40 6.07
CA PHE A 38 4.12 2.85 6.16
C PHE A 38 4.23 3.52 4.78
N LEU A 39 5.10 2.99 3.90
CA LEU A 39 5.21 3.51 2.54
C LEU A 39 3.95 3.26 1.71
N GLU A 40 3.30 2.11 1.89
CA GLU A 40 2.02 1.80 1.23
C GLU A 40 0.86 2.64 1.80
N GLU A 41 0.87 2.95 3.10
CA GLU A 41 -0.06 3.86 3.77
C GLU A 41 0.10 5.29 3.25
N MET A 42 1.35 5.76 3.08
CA MET A 42 1.63 7.07 2.51
C MET A 42 1.13 7.19 1.06
N GLU A 43 1.34 6.16 0.23
CA GLU A 43 0.79 6.10 -1.13
C GLU A 43 -0.76 6.06 -1.13
N LEU A 44 -1.35 5.32 -0.18
CA LEU A 44 -2.80 5.26 0.01
C LEU A 44 -3.38 6.63 0.37
N ASP A 45 -2.78 7.35 1.31
CA ASP A 45 -3.22 8.69 1.73
C ASP A 45 -3.14 9.68 0.57
N GLN A 46 -2.06 9.64 -0.21
CA GLN A 46 -1.94 10.48 -1.39
C GLN A 46 -3.04 10.16 -2.42
N CYS A 47 -3.36 8.89 -2.63
CA CYS A 47 -4.46 8.49 -3.52
C CYS A 47 -5.83 8.97 -3.00
N GLN A 48 -6.04 8.97 -1.67
CA GLN A 48 -7.26 9.48 -1.07
C GLN A 48 -7.41 10.99 -1.23
N ASN A 49 -6.31 11.75 -1.07
CA ASN A 49 -6.30 13.19 -1.33
C ASN A 49 -6.67 13.50 -2.77
N ILE A 50 -6.04 12.81 -3.74
CA ILE A 50 -6.37 12.95 -5.17
C ILE A 50 -7.85 12.62 -5.42
N LEU A 51 -8.40 11.58 -4.78
CA LEU A 51 -9.82 11.28 -4.89
C LEU A 51 -10.69 12.40 -4.32
N GLY A 52 -10.30 13.01 -3.20
CA GLY A 52 -10.97 14.17 -2.61
C GLY A 52 -10.99 15.36 -3.56
N ASP A 53 -9.86 15.67 -4.19
CA ASP A 53 -9.75 16.76 -5.17
C ASP A 53 -10.65 16.50 -6.39
N LEU A 54 -10.65 15.27 -6.91
CA LEU A 54 -11.53 14.87 -8.02
C LEU A 54 -13.01 14.96 -7.63
N LEU A 55 -13.39 14.56 -6.42
CA LEU A 55 -14.79 14.68 -5.98
C LEU A 55 -15.21 16.15 -5.80
N SER A 56 -14.30 17.00 -5.32
CA SER A 56 -14.54 18.43 -5.17
C SER A 56 -14.74 19.10 -6.53
N GLU A 57 -13.87 18.79 -7.50
CA GLU A 57 -14.01 19.28 -8.87
C GLU A 57 -15.30 18.79 -9.53
N LYS A 58 -15.70 17.54 -9.29
CA LYS A 58 -16.99 17.02 -9.77
C LYS A 58 -18.15 17.86 -9.24
N ALA A 59 -18.17 18.12 -7.94
CA ALA A 59 -19.23 18.91 -7.30
C ALA A 59 -19.28 20.35 -7.85
N ASN A 60 -18.12 20.97 -8.11
CA ASN A 60 -18.05 22.28 -8.74
C ASN A 60 -18.65 22.27 -10.15
N LEU A 61 -18.28 21.31 -10.99
CA LEU A 61 -18.81 21.19 -12.35
C LEU A 61 -20.31 20.87 -12.38
N GLU A 62 -20.81 20.05 -11.45
CA GLU A 62 -22.24 19.79 -11.28
C GLU A 62 -22.99 21.08 -10.88
N TYR A 63 -22.41 21.87 -9.98
CA TYR A 63 -22.97 23.18 -9.62
C TYR A 63 -23.01 24.14 -10.82
N GLU A 64 -21.92 24.25 -11.58
CA GLU A 64 -21.88 25.08 -12.79
C GLU A 64 -22.92 24.64 -13.82
N LEU A 65 -23.11 23.33 -14.01
CA LEU A 65 -24.10 22.78 -14.94
C LEU A 65 -25.54 23.16 -14.58
N HIS A 66 -25.83 23.25 -13.27
CA HIS A 66 -27.18 23.51 -12.76
C HIS A 66 -27.48 24.99 -12.54
N MET A 67 -26.47 25.80 -12.20
CA MET A 67 -26.66 27.17 -11.71
C MET A 67 -26.16 28.25 -12.66
N LEU A 68 -25.35 27.90 -13.66
CA LEU A 68 -24.79 28.85 -14.62
C LEU A 68 -25.28 28.54 -16.04
N ASP A 69 -25.43 29.57 -16.88
CA ASP A 69 -25.64 29.45 -18.33
C ASP A 69 -24.32 29.07 -19.04
N SER A 70 -23.69 28.01 -18.56
CA SER A 70 -22.47 27.45 -19.10
C SER A 70 -22.76 26.54 -20.30
N ASN A 71 -21.73 26.27 -21.11
CA ASN A 71 -21.84 25.32 -22.21
C ASN A 71 -22.07 23.88 -21.67
N LYS A 72 -23.33 23.45 -21.65
CA LYS A 72 -23.76 22.17 -21.08
C LYS A 72 -23.07 20.97 -21.70
N GLU A 73 -22.83 20.99 -23.01
CA GLU A 73 -22.22 19.86 -23.72
C GLU A 73 -20.75 19.66 -23.27
N GLU A 74 -19.99 20.75 -23.16
CA GLU A 74 -18.60 20.69 -22.70
C GLU A 74 -18.50 20.24 -21.23
N LEU A 75 -19.41 20.73 -20.37
CA LEU A 75 -19.46 20.33 -18.96
C LEU A 75 -19.78 18.86 -18.78
N LEU A 76 -20.72 18.31 -19.57
CA LEU A 76 -21.06 16.89 -19.52
C LEU A 76 -19.86 16.01 -19.93
N ILE A 77 -19.12 16.39 -20.96
CA ILE A 77 -17.89 15.67 -21.37
C ILE A 77 -16.83 15.72 -20.26
N LYS A 78 -16.66 16.87 -19.61
CA LYS A 78 -15.73 17.02 -18.47
C LYS A 78 -16.15 16.13 -17.30
N LEU A 79 -17.43 16.10 -16.95
CA LEU A 79 -17.99 15.25 -15.89
C LEU A 79 -17.77 13.76 -16.18
N GLU A 80 -18.04 13.30 -17.41
CA GLU A 80 -17.83 11.90 -17.80
C GLU A 80 -16.34 11.50 -17.67
N ARG A 81 -15.42 12.36 -18.11
CA ARG A 81 -13.97 12.14 -17.95
C ARG A 81 -13.59 12.08 -16.47
N LEU A 82 -14.16 12.96 -15.66
CA LEU A 82 -13.87 13.02 -14.23
C LEU A 82 -14.34 11.74 -13.52
N GLU A 83 -15.51 11.22 -13.87
CA GLU A 83 -16.01 9.95 -13.34
C GLU A 83 -15.09 8.77 -13.68
N ALA A 84 -14.55 8.74 -14.90
CA ALA A 84 -13.56 7.72 -15.27
C ALA A 84 -12.30 7.81 -14.40
N TYR A 85 -11.82 9.01 -14.06
CA TYR A 85 -10.68 9.20 -13.16
C TYR A 85 -11.01 8.83 -11.72
N ILE A 86 -12.18 9.21 -11.21
CA ILE A 86 -12.67 8.82 -9.87
C ILE A 86 -12.71 7.29 -9.74
N ASN A 87 -13.23 6.60 -10.76
CA ASN A 87 -13.30 5.14 -10.77
C ASN A 87 -11.90 4.51 -10.75
N LYS A 88 -10.95 5.05 -11.52
CA LYS A 88 -9.54 4.61 -11.48
C LYS A 88 -8.92 4.84 -10.10
N ALA A 89 -9.09 6.01 -9.51
CA ALA A 89 -8.58 6.34 -8.18
C ALA A 89 -9.13 5.37 -7.11
N ARG A 90 -10.45 5.09 -7.13
CA ARG A 90 -11.09 4.10 -6.25
C ARG A 90 -10.51 2.69 -6.41
N MET A 91 -10.21 2.27 -7.65
CA MET A 91 -9.58 0.97 -7.90
C MET A 91 -8.16 0.90 -7.32
N VAL A 92 -7.37 1.96 -7.48
CA VAL A 92 -6.01 2.05 -6.95
C VAL A 92 -6.02 2.03 -5.42
N ILE A 93 -6.88 2.84 -4.78
CA ILE A 93 -7.09 2.85 -3.33
C ILE A 93 -7.45 1.45 -2.80
N ARG A 94 -8.36 0.74 -3.48
CA ARG A 94 -8.72 -0.64 -3.11
C ARG A 94 -7.53 -1.59 -3.22
N GLY A 95 -6.68 -1.40 -4.23
CA GLY A 95 -5.42 -2.12 -4.40
C GLY A 95 -4.48 -1.95 -3.21
N HIS A 96 -4.20 -0.71 -2.82
CA HIS A 96 -3.33 -0.40 -1.68
C HIS A 96 -3.89 -0.96 -0.37
N LYS A 97 -5.19 -0.78 -0.09
CA LYS A 97 -5.84 -1.36 1.10
C LYS A 97 -5.67 -2.88 1.16
N LYS A 98 -5.81 -3.56 0.01
CA LYS A 98 -5.61 -5.02 -0.06
C LYS A 98 -4.16 -5.42 0.19
N ASN A 99 -3.19 -4.64 -0.30
CA ASN A 99 -1.76 -4.90 -0.09
C ASN A 99 -1.37 -4.70 1.38
N ILE A 100 -1.87 -3.64 2.02
CA ILE A 100 -1.68 -3.39 3.46
C ILE A 100 -2.21 -4.57 4.27
N ASN A 101 -3.47 -4.96 4.05
CA ASN A 101 -4.09 -6.08 4.78
C ASN A 101 -3.30 -7.38 4.62
N ARG A 102 -2.85 -7.70 3.39
CA ARG A 102 -2.00 -8.88 3.15
C ARG A 102 -0.66 -8.81 3.87
N SER A 103 -0.08 -7.63 3.98
CA SER A 103 1.20 -7.43 4.66
C SER A 103 1.03 -7.60 6.17
N LEU A 104 -0.07 -7.07 6.73
CA LEU A 104 -0.44 -7.26 8.13
C LEU A 104 -0.72 -8.75 8.46
N GLU A 105 -1.49 -9.45 7.64
CA GLU A 105 -1.77 -10.89 7.80
C GLU A 105 -0.49 -11.73 7.81
N LYS A 106 0.46 -11.43 6.91
CA LYS A 106 1.78 -12.08 6.89
C LYS A 106 2.56 -11.80 8.17
N MET A 107 2.60 -10.57 8.65
CA MET A 107 3.29 -10.22 9.89
C MET A 107 2.72 -10.95 11.10
N ILE A 108 1.40 -11.09 11.19
CA ILE A 108 0.74 -11.87 12.25
C ILE A 108 1.16 -13.35 12.16
N THR A 109 1.06 -13.92 10.97
CA THR A 109 1.42 -15.33 10.72
C THR A 109 2.88 -15.62 11.08
N ASP A 110 3.80 -14.73 10.71
CA ASP A 110 5.22 -14.92 10.99
C ASP A 110 5.53 -14.72 12.48
N ARG A 111 4.82 -13.82 13.18
CA ARG A 111 4.89 -13.68 14.63
C ARG A 111 4.44 -14.95 15.36
N ASP A 112 3.36 -15.58 14.91
CA ASP A 112 2.85 -16.82 15.49
C ASP A 112 3.83 -17.99 15.30
N LYS A 113 4.40 -18.12 14.10
CA LYS A 113 5.47 -19.10 13.82
C LYS A 113 6.68 -18.87 14.72
N LEU A 114 7.10 -17.62 14.91
CA LEU A 114 8.23 -17.26 15.78
C LEU A 114 7.96 -17.66 17.23
N ALA A 115 6.73 -17.44 17.73
CA ALA A 115 6.31 -17.84 19.07
C ALA A 115 6.34 -19.37 19.24
N MET A 116 5.85 -20.13 18.25
CA MET A 116 5.92 -21.59 18.27
C MET A 116 7.36 -22.11 18.28
N LEU A 117 8.25 -21.48 17.50
CA LEU A 117 9.66 -21.86 17.45
C LEU A 117 10.36 -21.58 18.79
N LYS A 118 10.11 -20.42 19.41
CA LYS A 118 10.62 -20.09 20.75
C LYS A 118 10.14 -21.08 21.81
N LYS A 119 8.89 -21.52 21.77
CA LYS A 119 8.36 -22.56 22.68
C LYS A 119 9.07 -23.90 22.50
N ARG A 120 9.37 -24.30 21.25
CA ARG A 120 10.10 -25.53 20.93
C ARG A 120 11.57 -25.49 21.37
N MET A 121 12.21 -24.33 21.28
CA MET A 121 13.60 -24.13 21.70
C MET A 121 13.75 -23.79 23.19
N SER A 122 12.65 -23.72 23.96
CA SER A 122 12.76 -23.48 25.39
C SER A 122 13.45 -24.68 26.09
N PRO A 123 14.41 -24.41 26.99
CA PRO A 123 15.26 -25.44 27.59
C PRO A 123 14.52 -26.43 28.52
N GLU A 124 13.25 -26.16 28.84
CA GLU A 124 12.39 -27.05 29.63
C GLU A 124 12.14 -28.40 28.91
N ASN A 125 12.21 -28.44 27.57
CA ASN A 125 12.05 -29.67 26.80
C ASN A 125 13.37 -30.45 26.56
N SER A 126 14.54 -29.88 26.87
CA SER A 126 15.84 -30.53 26.66
C SER A 126 16.40 -31.23 27.90
N ILE A 127 15.78 -31.05 29.08
CA ILE A 127 16.26 -31.64 30.34
C ILE A 127 15.62 -33.02 30.60
N SER A 128 14.49 -33.35 29.98
CA SER A 128 13.78 -34.61 30.24
C SER A 128 14.43 -35.86 29.64
N VAL A 129 15.45 -35.73 28.78
CA VAL A 129 16.11 -36.87 28.10
C VAL A 129 17.36 -37.36 28.86
N LEU A 130 17.86 -36.62 29.86
CA LEU A 130 19.12 -36.93 30.54
C LEU A 130 18.97 -37.58 31.93
N ILE A 131 17.74 -37.77 32.45
CA ILE A 131 17.53 -38.25 33.84
C ILE A 131 16.96 -39.70 33.91
N SER A 132 16.64 -40.34 32.78
CA SER A 132 16.05 -41.69 32.77
C SER A 132 17.04 -42.85 32.58
N SER A 133 18.33 -42.64 32.83
CA SER A 133 19.35 -43.71 32.79
C SER A 133 20.14 -43.72 34.10
N ASN A 134 19.60 -44.39 35.12
CA ASN A 134 20.35 -44.97 36.24
C ASN A 134 19.63 -46.22 36.72
#